data_AF-A0A850DLY9-F1
#
_entry.id   AF-A0A850DLY9-F1
#
_cell.length_a   1.000
_cell.length_b   1.000
_cell.length_c   1.000
_cell.angle_alpha   90.00
_cell.angle_beta   90.00
_cell.angle_gamma   90.00
#
_symmetry.space_group_name_H-M   'P 1'
#
loop_
_entity.id
_entity.type
_entity.pdbx_description
1 polymer ?
#
loop_
_entity_poly.entity_id
_entity_poly.type
_entity_poly.pdbx_seq_one_letter_code
_entity_poly.pdbx_strand_id
1 'polypeptide(L)'
;MSGADLQAFADRVVADLTGPGGRFEMTSADVLGAAMPVMRHRGSSLAETLRASEQFGDREYLVTSGRRISYAEHAAAALALAAALSQRHGVRKGDRIGILAA
;
A
#
# COMPACT_ATOMS: atom_id res chain seq x y z
N MET A 1 -30.77 2.92 19.82
CA MET A 1 -30.43 2.26 18.54
C MET A 1 -30.11 0.82 18.87
N SER A 2 -30.85 -0.14 18.32
CA SER A 2 -30.63 -1.56 18.55
C SER A 2 -29.34 -2.04 17.88
N GLY A 3 -28.88 -3.26 18.20
CA GLY A 3 -27.75 -3.87 17.49
C GLY A 3 -28.03 -4.07 16.00
N ALA A 4 -29.29 -4.35 15.63
CA ALA A 4 -29.72 -4.48 14.24
C ALA A 4 -29.67 -3.13 13.50
N ASP A 5 -30.08 -2.05 14.16
CA ASP A 5 -30.00 -0.70 13.58
C ASP A 5 -28.55 -0.27 13.31
N LEU A 6 -27.62 -0.65 14.20
CA LEU A 6 -26.20 -0.36 14.02
C LEU A 6 -25.60 -1.17 12.85
N GLN A 7 -25.98 -2.44 12.70
CA GLN A 7 -25.53 -3.26 11.58
C GLN A 7 -26.03 -2.70 10.24
N ALA A 8 -27.31 -2.36 10.15
CA ALA A 8 -27.87 -1.76 8.94
C ALA A 8 -27.21 -0.43 8.58
N PHE A 9 -26.86 0.38 9.59
CA PHE A 9 -26.08 1.60 9.39
C PHE A 9 -24.68 1.29 8.83
N ALA A 10 -23.96 0.34 9.42
CA ALA A 10 -22.63 -0.04 8.99
C ALA A 10 -22.64 -0.57 7.54
N ASP A 11 -23.61 -1.41 7.18
CA ASP A 11 -23.75 -1.97 5.83
C ASP A 11 -23.95 -0.86 4.79
N ARG A 12 -24.78 0.15 5.10
CA ARG A 12 -24.96 1.31 4.23
C ARG A 12 -23.67 2.10 4.05
N VAL A 13 -22.94 2.38 5.13
CA VAL A 13 -21.66 3.11 5.05
C VAL A 13 -20.63 2.33 4.23
N VAL A 14 -20.56 1.01 4.41
CA VAL A 14 -19.69 0.14 3.60
C VAL A 14 -20.10 0.19 2.14
N ALA A 15 -21.40 0.10 1.82
CA ALA A 15 -21.91 0.19 0.45
C ALA A 15 -21.56 1.53 -0.21
N ASP A 16 -21.71 2.65 0.50
CA ASP A 16 -21.36 3.99 -0.02
C ASP A 16 -19.85 4.13 -0.27
N LEU A 17 -19.03 3.55 0.60
CA LEU A 17 -17.57 3.59 0.47
C LEU A 17 -17.04 2.67 -0.64
N THR A 18 -17.68 1.53 -0.87
CA THR A 18 -17.17 0.44 -1.75
C THR A 18 -17.94 0.28 -3.06
N GLY A 19 -19.10 0.92 -3.18
CA GLY A 19 -19.92 0.93 -4.40
C GLY A 19 -19.40 1.88 -5.48
N PRO A 20 -20.11 1.98 -6.62
CA PRO A 20 -19.74 2.85 -7.74
C PRO A 20 -19.56 4.31 -7.32
N GLY A 21 -18.44 4.92 -7.70
CA GLY A 21 -18.08 6.30 -7.31
C GLY A 21 -17.61 6.45 -5.86
N GLY A 22 -17.62 5.38 -5.06
CA GLY A 22 -17.12 5.37 -3.69
C GLY A 22 -15.60 5.50 -3.62
N ARG A 23 -15.09 6.01 -2.49
CA ARG A 23 -13.65 6.19 -2.26
C ARG A 23 -12.84 4.90 -2.46
N PHE A 24 -13.45 3.77 -2.11
CA PHE A 24 -12.89 2.43 -2.25
C PHE A 24 -13.71 1.61 -3.25
N GLU A 25 -14.23 2.24 -4.31
CA GLU A 25 -15.01 1.57 -5.35
C GLU A 25 -14.36 0.24 -5.74
N MET A 26 -15.14 -0.84 -5.66
CA MET A 26 -14.69 -2.19 -5.92
C MET A 26 -15.04 -2.62 -7.35
N THR A 27 -14.11 -3.33 -7.98
CA THR A 27 -14.30 -3.93 -9.30
C THR A 27 -13.66 -5.32 -9.33
N SER A 28 -14.02 -6.16 -10.32
CA SER A 28 -13.37 -7.44 -10.53
C SER A 28 -12.15 -7.26 -11.44
N ALA A 29 -11.03 -7.90 -11.10
CA ALA A 29 -9.85 -7.93 -11.95
C ALA A 29 -9.20 -9.32 -11.91
N ASP A 30 -8.58 -9.72 -13.02
CA ASP A 30 -7.64 -10.83 -13.04
C ASP A 30 -6.30 -10.36 -12.46
N VAL A 31 -5.86 -11.00 -11.38
CA VAL A 31 -4.58 -10.73 -10.73
C VAL A 31 -3.78 -12.02 -10.70
N LEU A 32 -2.73 -12.07 -11.52
CA LEU A 32 -1.85 -13.24 -11.66
C LEU A 32 -2.63 -14.52 -12.01
N GLY A 33 -3.68 -14.43 -12.84
CA GLY A 33 -4.51 -15.56 -13.27
C GLY A 33 -5.66 -15.91 -12.31
N ALA A 34 -5.89 -15.09 -11.28
CA ALA A 34 -6.99 -15.26 -10.35
C ALA A 34 -7.95 -14.06 -10.40
N ALA A 35 -9.21 -14.30 -10.75
CA ALA A 35 -10.25 -13.30 -10.68
C ALA A 35 -10.59 -12.98 -9.21
N MET A 36 -10.49 -11.70 -8.82
CA MET A 36 -10.74 -11.26 -7.45
C MET A 36 -11.24 -9.81 -7.39
N PRO A 37 -11.92 -9.41 -6.29
CA PRO A 37 -12.30 -8.02 -6.07
C PRO A 37 -11.09 -7.16 -5.74
N VAL A 38 -10.99 -5.99 -6.37
CA VAL A 38 -9.93 -4.99 -6.16
C VAL A 38 -10.53 -3.60 -6.08
N MET A 39 -9.84 -2.69 -5.39
CA MET A 39 -10.17 -1.27 -5.45
C MET A 39 -9.83 -0.73 -6.84
N ARG A 40 -10.78 -0.05 -7.49
CA ARG A 40 -10.66 0.51 -8.84
C ARG A 40 -9.50 1.52 -8.93
N HIS A 41 -9.37 2.37 -7.93
CA HIS A 41 -8.41 3.49 -7.91
C HIS A 41 -7.15 3.22 -7.07
N ARG A 42 -6.75 1.94 -6.96
CA ARG A 42 -5.51 1.56 -6.24
C ARG A 42 -4.26 1.88 -7.06
N GLY A 43 -3.14 2.08 -6.37
CA GLY A 43 -1.83 2.07 -7.01
C GLY A 43 -1.55 0.74 -7.70
N SER A 44 -0.96 0.78 -8.88
CA SER A 44 -0.66 -0.39 -9.70
C SER A 44 0.59 -1.15 -9.22
N SER A 45 1.38 -0.55 -8.34
CA SER A 45 2.60 -1.12 -7.76
C SER A 45 2.95 -0.49 -6.41
N LEU A 46 3.75 -1.19 -5.61
CA LEU A 46 4.30 -0.64 -4.36
C LEU A 46 5.17 0.60 -4.57
N ALA A 47 5.78 0.75 -5.76
CA ALA A 47 6.56 1.94 -6.10
C ALA A 47 5.66 3.18 -6.23
N GLU A 48 4.43 3.04 -6.73
CA GLU A 48 3.45 4.14 -6.72
C GLU A 48 3.01 4.48 -5.30
N THR A 49 2.78 3.46 -4.46
CA THR A 49 2.46 3.69 -3.03
C THR A 49 3.58 4.45 -2.32
N LEU A 50 4.86 4.09 -2.57
CA LEU A 50 6.01 4.80 -2.01
C LEU A 50 6.03 6.27 -2.44
N ARG A 51 5.88 6.55 -3.74
CA ARG A 51 5.84 7.94 -4.26
C ARG A 51 4.67 8.73 -3.67
N ALA A 52 3.49 8.14 -3.59
CA ALA A 52 2.33 8.78 -2.99
C ALA A 52 2.53 9.11 -1.51
N SER A 53 3.41 8.39 -0.81
CA SER A 53 3.72 8.62 0.60
C SER A 53 4.64 9.83 0.83
N GLU A 54 5.35 10.31 -0.21
CA GLU A 54 6.26 11.46 -0.09
C GLU A 54 5.55 12.75 0.32
N GLN A 55 4.24 12.87 0.03
CA GLN A 55 3.42 14.02 0.46
C GLN A 55 3.38 14.22 1.99
N PHE A 56 3.70 13.18 2.77
CA PHE A 56 3.72 13.23 4.22
C PHE A 56 5.04 13.74 4.79
N GLY A 57 6.09 13.85 3.96
CA GLY A 57 7.35 14.52 4.29
C GLY A 57 7.97 14.07 5.63
N ASP A 58 8.15 15.03 6.53
CA ASP A 58 8.82 14.83 7.82
C ASP A 58 7.92 14.20 8.90
N ARG A 59 6.68 13.81 8.57
CA ARG A 59 5.84 13.07 9.52
C ARG A 59 6.45 11.70 9.83
N GLU A 60 6.32 11.25 11.07
CA GLU A 60 6.78 9.92 11.47
C GLU A 60 6.05 8.81 10.68
N TYR A 61 6.81 7.83 10.19
CA TYR A 61 6.29 6.68 9.46
C TYR A 61 6.55 5.36 10.20
N LEU A 62 7.82 4.99 10.36
CA LEU A 62 8.20 3.76 11.06
C LEU A 62 8.74 4.11 12.44
N VAL A 63 7.98 3.72 13.46
CA VAL A 63 8.30 3.92 14.88
C VAL A 63 8.49 2.57 15.53
N THR A 64 9.70 2.32 15.99
CA THR A 64 10.11 1.13 16.75
C THR A 64 10.69 1.57 18.10
N SER A 65 11.00 0.64 18.99
CA SER A 65 11.63 0.94 20.28
C SER A 65 12.99 1.65 20.13
N GLY A 66 13.77 1.31 19.09
CA GLY A 66 15.13 1.83 18.90
C GLY A 66 15.27 2.87 17.77
N ARG A 67 14.22 3.11 16.98
CA ARG A 67 14.31 3.98 15.80
C ARG A 67 12.96 4.56 15.41
N ARG A 68 12.98 5.84 15.07
CA ARG A 68 11.91 6.57 14.40
C ARG A 68 12.46 7.09 13.08
N ILE A 69 11.71 6.94 12.00
CA ILE A 69 12.03 7.59 10.71
C ILE A 69 10.80 8.21 10.09
N SER A 70 11.00 9.31 9.36
CA SER A 70 9.96 10.01 8.61
C SER A 70 9.62 9.30 7.29
N TYR A 71 8.53 9.73 6.65
CA TYR A 71 8.20 9.30 5.29
C TYR A 71 9.31 9.66 4.30
N ALA A 72 9.87 10.87 4.40
CA ALA A 72 10.97 11.33 3.53
C ALA A 72 12.24 10.48 3.72
N GLU A 73 12.62 10.17 4.96
CA GLU A 73 13.78 9.33 5.26
C GLU A 73 13.60 7.89 4.76
N HIS A 74 12.40 7.34 4.93
CA HIS A 74 12.07 6.02 4.40
C HIS A 74 12.12 5.98 2.87
N ALA A 75 11.55 6.97 2.19
CA ALA A 75 11.58 7.05 0.73
C ALA A 75 13.02 7.14 0.20
N ALA A 76 13.85 8.01 0.79
CA ALA A 76 15.26 8.13 0.43
C ALA A 76 16.02 6.81 0.64
N ALA A 77 15.81 6.13 1.78
CA ALA A 77 16.46 4.85 2.07
C ALA A 77 16.03 3.73 1.10
N ALA A 78 14.74 3.63 0.79
CA ALA A 78 14.20 2.65 -0.14
C ALA A 78 14.73 2.86 -1.57
N LEU A 79 14.78 4.11 -2.04
CA LEU A 79 15.33 4.46 -3.36
C LEU A 79 16.83 4.19 -3.44
N ALA A 80 17.59 4.50 -2.39
CA ALA A 80 19.02 4.21 -2.32
C ALA A 80 19.29 2.69 -2.38
N LEU A 81 18.49 1.89 -1.65
CA LEU A 81 18.58 0.43 -1.71
C LEU A 81 18.23 -0.11 -3.10
N ALA A 82 17.16 0.38 -3.72
CA ALA A 82 16.78 -0.03 -5.08
C ALA A 82 17.86 0.31 -6.12
N ALA A 83 18.50 1.48 -6.01
CA ALA A 83 19.62 1.85 -6.86
C ALA A 83 20.81 0.90 -6.66
N ALA A 84 21.16 0.57 -5.42
CA ALA A 84 22.24 -0.37 -5.13
C ALA A 84 21.94 -1.78 -5.66
N LEU A 85 20.74 -2.30 -5.43
CA LEU A 85 20.32 -3.61 -5.93
C LEU A 85 20.41 -3.70 -7.46
N SER A 86 19.92 -2.68 -8.17
CA SER A 86 19.91 -2.68 -9.64
C SER A 86 21.31 -2.44 -10.25
N GLN A 87 22.04 -1.46 -9.75
CA GLN A 87 23.30 -1.01 -10.37
C GLN A 87 24.51 -1.84 -9.91
N ARG A 88 24.58 -2.17 -8.61
CA ARG A 88 25.74 -2.86 -8.03
C ARG A 88 25.57 -4.36 -7.98
N HIS A 89 24.34 -4.83 -7.72
CA HIS A 89 24.04 -6.26 -7.58
C HIS A 89 23.33 -6.86 -8.80
N GLY A 90 23.07 -6.06 -9.83
CA GLY A 90 22.54 -6.54 -11.10
C GLY A 90 21.09 -7.02 -11.07
N VAL A 91 20.33 -6.74 -10.00
CA VAL A 91 18.92 -7.18 -9.87
C VAL A 91 18.06 -6.63 -11.02
N ARG A 92 17.22 -7.48 -11.59
CA ARG A 92 16.29 -7.19 -12.69
C ARG A 92 14.86 -7.59 -12.34
N LYS A 93 13.91 -7.15 -13.17
CA LYS A 93 12.50 -7.55 -13.07
C LYS A 93 12.39 -9.07 -13.19
N GLY A 94 11.75 -9.69 -12.20
CA GLY A 94 11.56 -11.15 -12.13
C GLY A 94 12.50 -11.83 -11.14
N ASP A 95 13.61 -11.19 -10.77
CA ASP A 95 14.54 -11.71 -9.79
C ASP A 95 13.89 -11.80 -8.40
N ARG A 96 14.36 -12.76 -7.60
CA ARG A 96 13.88 -13.02 -6.25
C ARG A 96 14.94 -12.61 -5.25
N ILE A 97 14.55 -11.85 -4.24
CA ILE A 97 15.42 -11.39 -3.16
C ILE A 97 14.93 -12.02 -1.86
N GLY A 98 15.81 -12.78 -1.19
CA GLY A 98 15.54 -13.27 0.16
C GLY A 98 15.79 -12.17 1.19
N ILE A 99 14.85 -11.99 2.12
CA ILE A 99 15.01 -11.09 3.26
C ILE A 99 15.11 -11.97 4.51
N LEU A 100 16.26 -11.94 5.18
CA LEU A 100 16.47 -12.57 6.48
C LEU A 100 16.75 -11.45 7.48
N ALA A 101 15.83 -11.25 8.42
CA ALA A 101 15.94 -10.28 9.50
C ALA A 101 15.67 -10.97 10.84
N ALA A 102 16.33 -10.50 11.90
CA ALA A 102 16.20 -10.97 13.28
C ALA A 102 15.39 -9.98 14.12
#